data_AF-A0A3N5FVK5-F1
#
_entry.id   AF-A0A3N5FVK5-F1
#
_cell.length_a   1.000
_cell.length_b   1.000
_cell.length_c   1.000
_cell.angle_alpha   90.00
_cell.angle_beta   90.00
_cell.angle_gamma   90.00
#
_symmetry.space_group_name_H-M   'P 1'
#
loop_
_entity.id
_entity.type
_entity.pdbx_description
1 polymer ?
#
loop_
_entity_poly.entity_id
_entity_poly.type
_entity_poly.pdbx_seq_one_letter_code
_entity_poly.pdbx_strand_id
1 'polypeptide(L)'
;PIETDGHPLSVAGYRKFLESMYGTIDRLNAQYGTTYSGFDAVEPKSYEAVREQLKPDALGRVNLSAWCDWRSAMDAQFIGVLADLTRIANGIDPSVPAGTVGSQAPAAYGGYDYRKLTQAIQWIEAYDIGGTNEILASFWDQRRPRMQTFFSSKDPKRDAWFLWYYLCHGNRGVICWPEGWFKDGKPADHIAANAATFKEVQGPVSRVIVDGVFVHDPVAIYYSHPSIQATWALDAATHGKTWPRRSSSMEASMSSSNLTRLGWLKTLEDLGIQAKFVHQDHLLSGALEKEKVKVLLLNRTLCLSDAEAKAIRAFAAAGGTVLADHLCGIFDQHGKARPQGALDDFFGVKRDLSKGILGGKTLTVADAARDQRLSTKSWAVEGAEMVKGMAVFERGMGTATRSGRHVYLNLSPAGYLLKRPTGEAAEWLGYVRALLAESGIEPRVSINLPRTEPLFWKNGDRMTLCVVKNVDRRASIDAFGETAEDAGRGPVRLKLTFARPVKDLRNERTGKVLGDGRAFEDEFTPWEANVYTYVP
;
A
#
# COMPACT_ATOMS: atom_id res chain seq x y z
N PRO A 1 23.96 0.16 -9.95
CA PRO A 1 23.04 1.31 -10.06
C PRO A 1 23.82 2.63 -10.14
N ILE A 2 23.57 3.41 -11.19
CA ILE A 2 23.90 4.84 -11.17
C ILE A 2 22.88 5.47 -10.22
N GLU A 3 23.33 5.79 -9.01
CA GLU A 3 22.47 6.24 -7.92
C GLU A 3 22.15 7.74 -8.00
N THR A 4 23.16 8.48 -8.46
CA THR A 4 23.11 9.93 -8.66
C THR A 4 23.30 10.20 -10.13
N ASP A 5 22.51 11.13 -10.66
CA ASP A 5 22.65 11.65 -12.01
C ASP A 5 23.48 12.94 -11.90
N GLY A 6 24.78 12.80 -12.15
CA GLY A 6 25.74 13.90 -12.12
C GLY A 6 25.72 14.77 -13.37
N HIS A 7 24.77 14.56 -14.30
CA HIS A 7 24.67 15.40 -15.49
C HIS A 7 24.44 16.87 -15.07
N PRO A 8 25.15 17.86 -15.65
CA PRO A 8 25.05 19.26 -15.21
C PRO A 8 23.63 19.83 -15.18
N LEU A 9 22.76 19.41 -16.12
CA LEU A 9 21.36 19.82 -16.13
C LEU A 9 20.56 19.25 -14.95
N SER A 10 20.80 17.99 -14.57
CA SER A 10 20.12 17.34 -13.45
C SER A 10 20.58 17.94 -12.12
N VAL A 11 21.88 18.21 -11.97
CA VAL A 11 22.42 18.90 -10.79
C VAL A 11 21.88 20.33 -10.69
N ALA A 12 21.82 21.08 -11.80
CA ALA A 12 21.23 22.42 -11.80
C ALA A 12 19.73 22.40 -11.43
N GLY A 13 18.98 21.42 -11.93
CA GLY A 13 17.58 21.20 -11.57
C GLY A 13 17.41 20.89 -10.07
N TYR A 14 18.28 20.05 -9.51
CA TYR A 14 18.30 19.73 -8.09
C TYR A 14 18.57 20.95 -7.22
N ARG A 15 19.53 21.81 -7.59
CA ARG A 15 19.82 23.05 -6.85
C ARG A 15 18.60 23.99 -6.80
N LYS A 16 17.88 24.14 -7.92
CA LYS A 16 16.62 24.91 -7.96
C LYS A 16 15.52 24.29 -7.11
N PHE A 17 15.44 22.96 -7.09
CA PHE A 17 14.51 22.24 -6.24
C PHE A 17 14.81 22.48 -4.75
N LEU A 18 16.09 22.47 -4.35
CA LEU A 18 16.50 22.78 -2.99
C LEU A 18 16.24 24.24 -2.63
N GLU A 19 16.50 25.17 -3.55
CA GLU A 19 16.23 26.59 -3.34
C GLU A 19 14.74 26.85 -3.12
N SER A 20 13.85 26.21 -3.88
CA SER A 20 12.39 26.35 -3.69
C SER A 20 11.91 25.73 -2.37
N MET A 21 12.55 24.64 -1.94
CA MET A 21 12.20 23.92 -0.72
C MET A 21 12.69 24.64 0.55
N TYR A 22 13.94 25.09 0.58
CA TYR A 22 14.57 25.67 1.77
C TYR A 22 14.51 27.20 1.80
N GLY A 23 14.46 27.85 0.63
CA GLY A 23 14.51 29.29 0.47
C GLY A 23 15.90 29.90 0.69
N THR A 24 16.64 29.45 1.70
CA THR A 24 18.00 29.94 2.01
C THR A 24 18.99 28.80 2.25
N ILE A 25 20.26 29.05 1.93
CA ILE A 25 21.32 28.07 2.17
C ILE A 25 21.52 27.77 3.66
N ASP A 26 21.27 28.75 4.54
CA ASP A 26 21.36 28.55 6.00
C ASP A 26 20.35 27.53 6.50
N ARG A 27 19.12 27.53 5.96
CA ARG A 27 18.10 26.53 6.32
C ARG A 27 18.49 25.14 5.83
N LEU A 28 19.02 25.03 4.61
CA LEU A 28 19.55 23.76 4.10
C LEU A 28 20.74 23.28 4.97
N ASN A 29 21.67 24.16 5.30
CA ASN A 29 22.82 23.85 6.15
C ASN A 29 22.40 23.37 7.54
N ALA A 30 21.42 24.03 8.16
CA ALA A 30 20.85 23.60 9.42
C ALA A 30 20.17 22.22 9.31
N GLN A 31 19.51 21.94 8.18
CA GLN A 31 18.90 20.64 7.92
C GLN A 31 19.98 19.55 7.75
N TYR A 32 20.92 19.75 6.83
CA TYR A 32 21.92 18.76 6.44
C TYR A 32 23.07 18.61 7.46
N GLY A 33 23.27 19.59 8.34
CA GLY A 33 24.45 19.65 9.20
C GLY A 33 25.71 20.00 8.41
N THR A 34 25.58 20.93 7.46
CA THR A 34 26.64 21.34 6.53
C THR A 34 26.94 22.83 6.64
N THR A 35 27.94 23.31 5.90
CA THR A 35 28.36 24.72 5.86
C THR A 35 28.61 25.18 4.42
N TYR A 36 27.70 24.87 3.51
CA TYR A 36 27.78 25.31 2.12
C TYR A 36 27.66 26.85 2.04
N SER A 37 28.48 27.48 1.19
CA SER A 37 28.46 28.93 0.96
C SER A 37 27.26 29.39 0.11
N GLY A 38 26.68 28.47 -0.67
CA GLY A 38 25.55 28.72 -1.56
C GLY A 38 25.00 27.41 -2.13
N PHE A 39 23.86 27.48 -2.81
CA PHE A 39 23.23 26.30 -3.43
C PHE A 39 24.08 25.74 -4.59
N ASP A 40 24.91 26.56 -5.22
CA ASP A 40 25.86 26.19 -6.26
C ASP A 40 26.94 25.20 -5.79
N ALA A 41 27.24 25.15 -4.49
CA ALA A 41 28.17 24.20 -3.89
C ALA A 41 27.52 22.85 -3.51
N VAL A 42 26.20 22.73 -3.62
CA VAL A 42 25.48 21.51 -3.21
C VAL A 42 25.52 20.48 -4.34
N GLU A 43 25.83 19.23 -3.96
CA GLU A 43 25.92 18.08 -4.86
C GLU A 43 24.98 16.95 -4.40
N PRO A 44 24.45 16.13 -5.34
CA PRO A 44 23.70 14.92 -5.02
C PRO A 44 24.45 13.99 -4.06
N LYS A 45 23.74 13.38 -3.11
CA LYS A 45 24.32 12.37 -2.20
C LYS A 45 23.81 10.98 -2.52
N SER A 46 24.75 10.05 -2.64
CA SER A 46 24.50 8.61 -2.72
C SER A 46 24.14 8.03 -1.34
N TYR A 47 23.53 6.85 -1.34
CA TYR A 47 23.24 6.05 -0.16
C TYR A 47 24.54 5.66 0.52
N GLU A 48 25.60 5.36 -0.26
CA GLU A 48 26.92 5.08 0.30
C GLU A 48 27.42 6.22 1.21
N ALA A 49 27.09 7.48 0.91
CA ALA A 49 27.46 8.63 1.73
C ALA A 49 26.72 8.69 3.08
N VAL A 50 25.61 7.95 3.23
CA VAL A 50 24.79 7.94 4.46
C VAL A 50 24.73 6.57 5.15
N ARG A 51 25.15 5.50 4.48
CA ARG A 51 25.07 4.11 4.95
C ARG A 51 25.74 3.88 6.30
N GLU A 52 26.91 4.49 6.54
CA GLU A 52 27.69 4.23 7.77
C GLU A 52 27.03 4.81 9.04
N GLN A 53 26.08 5.74 8.86
CA GLN A 53 25.25 6.27 9.94
C GLN A 53 24.24 5.24 10.46
N LEU A 54 23.84 4.28 9.60
CA LEU A 54 22.72 3.37 9.85
C LEU A 54 23.17 2.20 10.71
N LYS A 55 23.05 2.37 12.03
CA LYS A 55 23.35 1.35 13.04
C LYS A 55 22.15 1.18 13.98
N PRO A 56 21.88 -0.05 14.48
CA PRO A 56 20.76 -0.32 15.38
C PRO A 56 20.67 0.61 16.60
N ASP A 57 21.82 0.99 17.17
CA ASP A 57 21.94 1.85 18.35
C ASP A 57 22.04 3.36 18.02
N ALA A 58 21.95 3.74 16.74
CA ALA A 58 22.16 5.11 16.28
C ALA A 58 20.95 5.74 15.59
N LEU A 59 19.79 5.06 15.55
CA LEU A 59 18.57 5.54 14.87
C LEU A 59 18.19 6.98 15.24
N GLY A 60 18.33 7.36 16.52
CA GLY A 60 18.03 8.72 17.00
C GLY A 60 19.03 9.81 16.59
N ARG A 61 20.07 9.49 15.80
CA ARG A 61 21.11 10.42 15.32
C ARG A 61 21.29 10.40 13.80
N VAL A 62 20.52 9.61 13.08
CA VAL A 62 20.61 9.47 11.62
C VAL A 62 20.19 10.78 10.93
N ASN A 63 20.92 11.20 9.89
CA ASN A 63 20.49 12.27 9.01
C ASN A 63 20.55 11.81 7.55
N LEU A 64 19.37 11.54 6.97
CA LEU A 64 19.21 11.14 5.57
C LEU A 64 18.86 12.31 4.65
N SER A 65 18.78 13.55 5.13
CA SER A 65 18.20 14.68 4.37
C SER A 65 18.80 14.89 3.00
N ALA A 66 20.12 14.94 2.89
CA ALA A 66 20.77 15.11 1.59
C ALA A 66 20.49 13.97 0.60
N TRP A 67 20.24 12.76 1.11
CA TRP A 67 19.92 11.60 0.28
C TRP A 67 18.42 11.56 -0.08
N CYS A 68 17.52 11.75 0.89
CA CYS A 68 16.07 11.79 0.68
C CYS A 68 15.63 12.94 -0.24
N ASP A 69 16.24 14.13 -0.10
CA ASP A 69 15.90 15.27 -0.95
C ASP A 69 16.38 15.06 -2.38
N TRP A 70 17.56 14.45 -2.57
CA TRP A 70 18.00 14.01 -3.90
C TRP A 70 17.00 13.02 -4.52
N ARG A 71 16.51 12.04 -3.73
CA ARG A 71 15.49 11.10 -4.23
C ARG A 71 14.20 11.81 -4.63
N SER A 72 13.72 12.70 -3.77
CA SER A 72 12.51 13.48 -4.00
C SER A 72 12.62 14.39 -5.22
N ALA A 73 13.80 14.95 -5.49
CA ALA A 73 14.10 15.73 -6.69
C ALA A 73 14.07 14.87 -7.95
N MET A 74 14.62 13.65 -7.91
CA MET A 74 14.56 12.70 -9.02
C MET A 74 13.14 12.25 -9.32
N ASP A 75 12.34 11.98 -8.30
CA ASP A 75 10.91 11.67 -8.49
C ASP A 75 10.20 12.85 -9.16
N ALA A 76 10.47 14.08 -8.71
CA ALA A 76 9.89 15.29 -9.31
C ALA A 76 10.33 15.50 -10.77
N GLN A 77 11.61 15.26 -11.10
CA GLN A 77 12.12 15.39 -12.47
C GLN A 77 11.48 14.35 -13.40
N PHE A 78 11.45 13.08 -12.99
CA PHE A 78 10.84 12.01 -13.77
C PHE A 78 9.34 12.27 -14.01
N ILE A 79 8.61 12.65 -12.96
CA ILE A 79 7.17 12.91 -13.06
C ILE A 79 6.89 14.17 -13.88
N GLY A 80 7.76 15.19 -13.81
CA GLY A 80 7.70 16.35 -14.70
C GLY A 80 7.77 15.96 -16.16
N VAL A 81 8.69 15.07 -16.54
CA VAL A 81 8.76 14.55 -17.93
C VAL A 81 7.46 13.85 -18.34
N LEU A 82 6.87 13.03 -17.47
CA LEU A 82 5.60 12.37 -17.77
C LEU A 82 4.43 13.36 -17.92
N ALA A 83 4.40 14.41 -17.11
CA ALA A 83 3.41 15.48 -17.23
C ALA A 83 3.57 16.24 -18.55
N ASP A 84 4.80 16.54 -18.95
CA ASP A 84 5.12 17.19 -20.22
C ASP A 84 4.67 16.33 -21.42
N LEU A 85 5.00 15.05 -21.40
CA LEU A 85 4.57 14.09 -22.43
C LEU A 85 3.04 13.97 -22.50
N THR A 86 2.36 13.96 -21.36
CA THR A 86 0.89 13.96 -21.31
C THR A 86 0.31 15.22 -21.95
N ARG A 87 0.86 16.40 -21.64
CA ARG A 87 0.44 17.67 -22.24
C ARG A 87 0.69 17.71 -23.74
N ILE A 88 1.83 17.18 -24.21
CA ILE A 88 2.15 17.08 -25.64
C ILE A 88 1.14 16.16 -26.34
N ALA A 89 0.89 14.97 -25.80
CA ALA A 89 -0.07 14.03 -26.35
C ALA A 89 -1.47 14.65 -26.45
N ASN A 90 -1.96 15.30 -25.39
CA ASN A 90 -3.27 15.96 -25.41
C ASN A 90 -3.31 17.21 -26.31
N GLY A 91 -2.17 17.86 -26.56
CA GLY A 91 -2.07 18.93 -27.55
C GLY A 91 -2.22 18.46 -28.99
N ILE A 92 -1.92 17.18 -29.25
CA ILE A 92 -2.13 16.52 -30.56
C ILE A 92 -3.55 15.98 -30.66
N ASP A 93 -4.01 15.23 -29.65
CA ASP A 93 -5.37 14.71 -29.56
C ASP A 93 -5.89 14.74 -28.10
N PRO A 94 -6.80 15.66 -27.76
CA PRO A 94 -7.32 15.78 -26.40
C PRO A 94 -8.26 14.64 -26.00
N SER A 95 -8.70 13.79 -26.94
CA SER A 95 -9.60 12.66 -26.66
C SER A 95 -8.85 11.38 -26.23
N VAL A 96 -7.54 11.33 -26.45
CA VAL A 96 -6.71 10.14 -26.17
C VAL A 96 -5.98 10.30 -24.83
N PRO A 97 -6.17 9.38 -23.87
CA PRO A 97 -5.46 9.44 -22.60
C PRO A 97 -3.99 9.02 -22.76
N ALA A 98 -3.07 9.76 -22.14
CA ALA A 98 -1.66 9.41 -22.04
C ALA A 98 -1.34 8.71 -20.70
N GLY A 99 -0.38 7.79 -20.70
CA GLY A 99 -0.14 6.93 -19.54
C GLY A 99 1.18 6.19 -19.62
N THR A 100 1.45 5.39 -18.59
CA THR A 100 2.64 4.53 -18.53
C THR A 100 2.28 3.09 -18.22
N VAL A 101 3.13 2.19 -18.67
CA VAL A 101 3.10 0.75 -18.42
C VAL A 101 4.26 0.33 -17.52
N GLY A 102 4.18 -0.86 -16.94
CA GLY A 102 5.27 -1.48 -16.18
C GLY A 102 5.60 -0.82 -14.84
N SER A 103 4.63 -0.13 -14.22
CA SER A 103 4.87 0.52 -12.92
C SER A 103 5.03 -0.52 -11.80
N GLN A 104 6.02 -0.31 -10.94
CA GLN A 104 6.50 -1.23 -9.89
C GLN A 104 6.04 -0.76 -8.51
N ALA A 105 6.49 -1.40 -7.43
CA ALA A 105 6.14 -1.01 -6.06
C ALA A 105 6.41 0.47 -5.73
N PRO A 106 5.78 1.05 -4.69
CA PRO A 106 6.29 2.25 -4.05
C PRO A 106 7.67 1.96 -3.43
N ALA A 107 8.73 2.60 -3.89
CA ALA A 107 10.10 2.39 -3.40
C ALA A 107 11.01 3.58 -3.73
N ALA A 108 12.17 3.67 -3.06
CA ALA A 108 13.21 4.67 -3.37
C ALA A 108 13.96 4.39 -4.68
N TYR A 109 14.11 3.11 -5.03
CA TYR A 109 14.73 2.63 -6.26
C TYR A 109 13.86 1.60 -6.95
N GLY A 110 13.80 1.68 -8.29
CA GLY A 110 13.02 0.74 -9.10
C GLY A 110 11.53 0.75 -8.80
N GLY A 111 11.02 1.86 -8.24
CA GLY A 111 9.64 2.08 -7.84
C GLY A 111 9.24 3.54 -8.03
N TYR A 112 8.06 3.92 -7.53
CA TYR A 112 7.44 5.21 -7.86
C TYR A 112 6.80 5.92 -6.65
N ASP A 113 6.86 7.26 -6.65
CA ASP A 113 5.95 8.09 -5.86
C ASP A 113 4.58 8.13 -6.55
N TYR A 114 3.68 7.26 -6.07
CA TYR A 114 2.37 7.10 -6.67
C TYR A 114 1.51 8.35 -6.56
N ARG A 115 1.62 9.15 -5.49
CA ARG A 115 0.79 10.35 -5.38
C ARG A 115 1.12 11.32 -6.50
N LYS A 116 2.40 11.60 -6.71
CA LYS A 116 2.86 12.46 -7.80
C LYS A 116 2.53 11.86 -9.18
N LEU A 117 2.71 10.54 -9.36
CA LEU A 117 2.38 9.87 -10.61
C LEU A 117 0.90 10.04 -10.99
N THR A 118 -0.02 9.94 -10.02
CA THR A 118 -1.47 10.11 -10.24
C THR A 118 -1.87 11.48 -10.81
N GLN A 119 -1.05 12.49 -10.56
CA GLN A 119 -1.29 13.87 -10.98
C GLN A 119 -0.71 14.18 -12.37
N ALA A 120 0.19 13.35 -12.89
CA ALA A 120 0.94 13.64 -14.12
C ALA A 120 0.41 12.94 -15.37
N ILE A 121 -0.20 11.76 -15.23
CA ILE A 121 -0.67 10.95 -16.37
C ILE A 121 -2.20 10.82 -16.36
N GLN A 122 -2.80 10.06 -17.28
CA GLN A 122 -4.25 9.86 -17.43
C GLN A 122 -4.71 8.38 -17.35
N TRP A 123 -3.84 7.42 -17.66
CA TRP A 123 -4.06 5.99 -17.40
C TRP A 123 -2.76 5.32 -16.93
N ILE A 124 -2.85 4.15 -16.30
CA ILE A 124 -1.68 3.42 -15.81
C ILE A 124 -1.88 1.91 -15.87
N GLU A 125 -0.84 1.18 -16.28
CA GLU A 125 -0.64 -0.21 -15.91
C GLU A 125 0.43 -0.29 -14.81
N ALA A 126 0.06 -0.90 -13.68
CA ALA A 126 0.91 -1.01 -12.51
C ALA A 126 0.79 -2.40 -11.89
N TYR A 127 1.90 -3.12 -11.76
CA TYR A 127 1.94 -4.40 -11.07
C TYR A 127 1.49 -4.22 -9.62
N ASP A 128 0.62 -5.11 -9.14
CA ASP A 128 0.11 -5.08 -7.78
C ASP A 128 1.15 -5.53 -6.72
N ILE A 129 2.21 -4.75 -6.60
CA ILE A 129 3.33 -5.01 -5.70
C ILE A 129 3.26 -4.00 -4.55
N GLY A 130 3.30 -4.51 -3.31
CA GLY A 130 3.29 -3.67 -2.12
C GLY A 130 1.99 -2.90 -1.90
N GLY A 131 0.85 -3.39 -2.42
CA GLY A 131 -0.48 -2.77 -2.28
C GLY A 131 -0.71 -1.62 -3.26
N THR A 132 -0.07 -1.66 -4.43
CA THR A 132 -0.15 -0.60 -5.43
C THR A 132 -1.59 -0.44 -5.96
N ASN A 133 -2.34 -1.54 -6.08
CA ASN A 133 -3.72 -1.49 -6.54
C ASN A 133 -4.60 -0.64 -5.59
N GLU A 134 -4.48 -0.81 -4.28
CA GLU A 134 -5.26 -0.09 -3.27
C GLU A 134 -4.79 1.38 -3.13
N ILE A 135 -3.48 1.62 -3.27
CA ILE A 135 -2.90 2.98 -3.33
C ILE A 135 -3.49 3.75 -4.51
N LEU A 136 -3.45 3.16 -5.71
CA LEU A 136 -4.06 3.74 -6.90
C LEU A 136 -5.56 3.89 -6.72
N ALA A 137 -6.26 2.89 -6.16
CA ALA A 137 -7.68 2.99 -5.87
C ALA A 137 -8.05 4.18 -4.97
N SER A 138 -7.11 4.71 -4.20
CA SER A 138 -7.35 5.84 -3.30
C SER A 138 -6.97 7.20 -3.88
N PHE A 139 -5.92 7.26 -4.69
CA PHE A 139 -5.41 8.52 -5.27
C PHE A 139 -5.88 8.80 -6.68
N TRP A 140 -6.41 7.79 -7.36
CA TRP A 140 -6.85 7.86 -8.74
C TRP A 140 -8.34 8.18 -8.80
N ASP A 141 -8.72 9.05 -9.73
CA ASP A 141 -10.12 9.18 -10.13
C ASP A 141 -10.58 7.81 -10.64
N GLN A 142 -11.62 7.24 -10.01
CA GLN A 142 -12.13 5.91 -10.31
C GLN A 142 -12.58 5.74 -11.77
N ARG A 143 -12.78 6.83 -12.52
CA ARG A 143 -13.14 6.82 -13.95
C ARG A 143 -11.95 6.61 -14.88
N ARG A 144 -10.74 6.96 -14.43
CA ARG A 144 -9.53 6.82 -15.24
C ARG A 144 -9.06 5.36 -15.26
N PRO A 145 -8.61 4.80 -16.39
CA PRO A 145 -8.18 3.41 -16.44
C PRO A 145 -6.96 3.15 -15.55
N ARG A 146 -7.09 2.18 -14.64
CA ARG A 146 -5.99 1.46 -14.01
C ARG A 146 -6.05 0.00 -14.45
N MET A 147 -4.91 -0.56 -14.82
CA MET A 147 -4.81 -1.87 -15.44
C MET A 147 -3.72 -2.71 -14.77
N GLN A 148 -3.86 -4.03 -14.91
CA GLN A 148 -2.87 -5.01 -14.49
C GLN A 148 -2.35 -5.78 -15.69
N THR A 149 -1.08 -6.20 -15.67
CA THR A 149 -0.59 -7.18 -16.64
C THR A 149 -1.16 -8.56 -16.31
N PHE A 150 -1.84 -9.17 -17.26
CA PHE A 150 -2.32 -10.54 -17.17
C PHE A 150 -1.31 -11.50 -17.79
N PHE A 151 -0.64 -12.26 -16.92
CA PHE A 151 0.16 -13.42 -17.27
C PHE A 151 -0.66 -14.68 -17.01
N SER A 152 -0.87 -15.50 -18.04
CA SER A 152 -1.53 -16.80 -17.86
C SER A 152 -0.72 -17.69 -16.90
N SER A 153 -1.39 -18.22 -15.88
CA SER A 153 -0.83 -19.24 -14.98
C SER A 153 -0.87 -20.65 -15.58
N LYS A 154 -1.52 -20.82 -16.74
CA LYS A 154 -1.90 -22.10 -17.36
C LYS A 154 -2.90 -22.94 -16.54
N ASP A 155 -3.43 -22.38 -15.46
CA ASP A 155 -4.54 -22.94 -14.68
C ASP A 155 -5.76 -22.02 -14.85
N PRO A 156 -6.84 -22.47 -15.52
CA PRO A 156 -7.99 -21.62 -15.81
C PRO A 156 -8.69 -21.10 -14.56
N LYS A 157 -8.59 -21.79 -13.41
CA LYS A 157 -9.16 -21.27 -12.16
C LYS A 157 -8.38 -20.07 -11.67
N ARG A 158 -7.05 -20.15 -11.63
CA ARG A 158 -6.19 -19.04 -11.20
C ARG A 158 -6.31 -17.83 -12.13
N ASP A 159 -6.40 -18.08 -13.42
CA ASP A 159 -6.59 -17.03 -14.42
C ASP A 159 -7.96 -16.36 -14.27
N ALA A 160 -9.02 -17.14 -14.06
CA ALA A 160 -10.36 -16.60 -13.80
C ALA A 160 -10.40 -15.77 -12.51
N TRP A 161 -9.74 -16.25 -11.45
CA TRP A 161 -9.63 -15.53 -10.19
C TRP A 161 -8.98 -14.17 -10.40
N PHE A 162 -7.89 -14.10 -11.16
CA PHE A 162 -7.20 -12.84 -11.44
C PHE A 162 -8.14 -11.83 -12.13
N LEU A 163 -8.85 -12.27 -13.16
CA LEU A 163 -9.75 -11.40 -13.93
C LEU A 163 -10.88 -10.85 -13.05
N TRP A 164 -11.50 -11.71 -12.24
CA TRP A 164 -12.56 -11.32 -11.32
C TRP A 164 -12.07 -10.44 -10.17
N TYR A 165 -10.96 -10.82 -9.53
CA TYR A 165 -10.37 -10.07 -8.43
C TYR A 165 -10.09 -8.63 -8.85
N TYR A 166 -9.36 -8.44 -9.95
CA TYR A 166 -8.98 -7.10 -10.38
C TYR A 166 -10.15 -6.28 -10.93
N LEU A 167 -11.15 -6.91 -11.57
CA LEU A 167 -12.41 -6.22 -11.93
C LEU A 167 -13.13 -5.71 -10.67
N CYS A 168 -13.34 -6.55 -9.66
CA CYS A 168 -14.02 -6.18 -8.42
C CYS A 168 -13.25 -5.12 -7.61
N HIS A 169 -11.93 -5.11 -7.73
CA HIS A 169 -11.02 -4.09 -7.21
C HIS A 169 -10.93 -2.84 -8.09
N GLY A 170 -11.69 -2.76 -9.18
CA GLY A 170 -11.89 -1.55 -9.97
C GLY A 170 -10.93 -1.32 -11.13
N ASN A 171 -10.17 -2.35 -11.52
CA ASN A 171 -9.38 -2.28 -12.74
C ASN A 171 -10.31 -2.30 -13.95
N ARG A 172 -10.01 -1.44 -14.92
CA ARG A 172 -10.84 -1.23 -16.12
C ARG A 172 -10.28 -1.94 -17.36
N GLY A 173 -9.33 -2.84 -17.16
CA GLY A 173 -8.69 -3.60 -18.22
C GLY A 173 -7.49 -4.38 -17.70
N VAL A 174 -7.01 -5.29 -18.54
CA VAL A 174 -5.77 -6.02 -18.34
C VAL A 174 -4.92 -5.93 -19.59
N ILE A 175 -3.61 -5.81 -19.42
CA ILE A 175 -2.64 -5.93 -20.51
C ILE A 175 -2.29 -7.41 -20.64
N CYS A 176 -2.76 -8.05 -21.71
CA CYS A 176 -2.47 -9.45 -21.97
C CYS A 176 -1.03 -9.64 -22.43
N TRP A 177 -0.22 -10.43 -21.71
CA TRP A 177 1.11 -10.85 -22.15
C TRP A 177 0.99 -12.14 -22.98
N PRO A 178 1.02 -12.06 -24.33
CA PRO A 178 0.53 -13.14 -25.20
C PRO A 178 1.55 -14.27 -25.43
N GLU A 179 2.65 -14.29 -24.68
CA GLU A 179 3.72 -15.26 -24.84
C GLU A 179 3.20 -16.70 -24.65
N GLY A 180 3.34 -17.52 -25.70
CA GLY A 180 2.87 -18.90 -25.70
C GLY A 180 1.35 -19.08 -25.78
N TRP A 181 0.58 -18.02 -26.06
CA TRP A 181 -0.88 -18.09 -26.14
C TRP A 181 -1.37 -18.67 -27.46
N PHE A 182 -0.59 -18.57 -28.52
CA PHE A 182 -1.00 -18.96 -29.87
C PHE A 182 0.01 -19.92 -30.49
N LYS A 183 -0.51 -20.98 -31.11
CA LYS A 183 0.26 -21.90 -31.94
C LYS A 183 -0.55 -22.22 -33.19
N ASP A 184 0.06 -22.07 -34.36
CA ASP A 184 -0.56 -22.36 -35.66
C ASP A 184 -1.91 -21.63 -35.87
N GLY A 185 -2.01 -20.37 -35.40
CA GLY A 185 -3.22 -19.55 -35.50
C GLY A 185 -4.35 -19.93 -34.53
N LYS A 186 -4.13 -20.88 -33.62
CA LYS A 186 -5.12 -21.29 -32.60
C LYS A 186 -4.67 -20.87 -31.20
N PRO A 187 -5.61 -20.48 -30.32
CA PRO A 187 -5.29 -20.26 -28.91
C PRO A 187 -4.87 -21.59 -28.25
N ALA A 188 -3.92 -21.54 -27.34
CA ALA A 188 -3.54 -22.67 -26.49
C ALA A 188 -4.72 -23.09 -25.61
N ASP A 189 -4.80 -24.38 -25.26
CA ASP A 189 -5.95 -24.97 -24.54
C ASP A 189 -6.29 -24.22 -23.24
N HIS A 190 -5.27 -23.80 -22.49
CA HIS A 190 -5.45 -23.06 -21.24
C HIS A 190 -5.99 -21.63 -21.43
N ILE A 191 -5.73 -21.00 -22.58
CA ILE A 191 -6.33 -19.72 -22.96
C ILE A 191 -7.77 -19.94 -23.43
N ALA A 192 -8.00 -20.95 -24.26
CA ALA A 192 -9.33 -21.31 -24.73
C ALA A 192 -10.28 -21.69 -23.56
N ALA A 193 -9.75 -22.35 -22.53
CA ALA A 193 -10.48 -22.71 -21.32
C ALA A 193 -11.01 -21.50 -20.53
N ASN A 194 -10.38 -20.32 -20.66
CA ASN A 194 -10.81 -19.08 -20.02
C ASN A 194 -11.74 -18.21 -20.89
N ALA A 195 -12.10 -18.66 -22.10
CA ALA A 195 -12.88 -17.85 -23.04
C ALA A 195 -14.24 -17.40 -22.46
N ALA A 196 -14.90 -18.24 -21.66
CA ALA A 196 -16.14 -17.89 -20.98
C ALA A 196 -15.93 -16.77 -19.96
N THR A 197 -14.89 -16.88 -19.13
CA THR A 197 -14.55 -15.86 -18.13
C THR A 197 -14.23 -14.52 -18.80
N PHE A 198 -13.41 -14.51 -19.85
CA PHE A 198 -13.11 -13.29 -20.60
C PHE A 198 -14.38 -12.61 -21.12
N LYS A 199 -15.32 -13.37 -21.67
CA LYS A 199 -16.60 -12.83 -22.16
C LYS A 199 -17.46 -12.28 -21.01
N GLU A 200 -17.49 -12.99 -19.88
CA GLU A 200 -18.32 -12.60 -18.73
C GLU A 200 -17.81 -11.30 -18.08
N VAL A 201 -16.50 -11.20 -17.81
CA VAL A 201 -15.92 -9.99 -17.17
C VAL A 201 -15.94 -8.75 -18.09
N GLN A 202 -16.02 -8.95 -19.41
CA GLN A 202 -16.24 -7.87 -20.39
C GLN A 202 -17.74 -7.60 -20.64
N GLY A 203 -18.61 -8.42 -20.08
CA GLY A 203 -20.05 -8.40 -20.31
C GLY A 203 -20.82 -7.42 -19.42
N PRO A 204 -22.16 -7.49 -19.44
CA PRO A 204 -23.04 -6.58 -18.70
C PRO A 204 -22.78 -6.51 -17.19
N VAL A 205 -22.35 -7.61 -16.57
CA VAL A 205 -22.09 -7.67 -15.12
C VAL A 205 -20.96 -6.74 -14.67
N SER A 206 -20.03 -6.38 -15.57
CA SER A 206 -18.99 -5.40 -15.25
C SER A 206 -19.55 -3.97 -15.06
N ARG A 207 -20.69 -3.63 -15.68
CA ARG A 207 -21.23 -2.26 -15.67
C ARG A 207 -21.62 -1.77 -14.28
N VAL A 208 -22.15 -2.67 -13.44
CA VAL A 208 -22.49 -2.33 -12.04
C VAL A 208 -21.27 -1.98 -11.18
N ILE A 209 -20.06 -2.26 -11.68
CA ILE A 209 -18.77 -1.91 -11.08
C ILE A 209 -18.16 -0.71 -11.83
N VAL A 210 -17.98 -0.83 -13.16
CA VAL A 210 -17.30 0.15 -14.02
C VAL A 210 -18.02 1.50 -14.07
N ASP A 211 -19.34 1.51 -13.95
CA ASP A 211 -20.13 2.75 -13.91
C ASP A 211 -20.34 3.27 -12.47
N GLY A 212 -19.94 2.47 -11.47
CA GLY A 212 -20.08 2.79 -10.06
C GLY A 212 -18.89 3.57 -9.48
N VAL A 213 -19.04 3.98 -8.22
CA VAL A 213 -18.00 4.58 -7.40
C VAL A 213 -17.65 3.62 -6.27
N PHE A 214 -16.36 3.31 -6.09
CA PHE A 214 -15.90 2.47 -4.99
C PHE A 214 -16.21 3.14 -3.64
N VAL A 215 -16.71 2.36 -2.68
CA VAL A 215 -17.15 2.88 -1.38
C VAL A 215 -16.28 2.32 -0.27
N HIS A 216 -15.25 3.09 0.11
CA HIS A 216 -14.42 2.82 1.27
C HIS A 216 -15.21 2.93 2.57
N ASP A 217 -14.77 2.20 3.59
CA ASP A 217 -15.18 2.42 4.97
C ASP A 217 -14.50 3.69 5.55
N PRO A 218 -15.00 4.24 6.67
CA PRO A 218 -14.43 5.43 7.31
C PRO A 218 -13.05 5.23 7.96
N VAL A 219 -12.17 4.47 7.32
CA VAL A 219 -10.80 4.15 7.73
C VAL A 219 -9.84 4.63 6.65
N ALA A 220 -8.85 5.40 7.05
CA ALA A 220 -7.78 5.89 6.18
C ALA A 220 -6.42 5.31 6.61
N ILE A 221 -5.56 5.01 5.64
CA ILE A 221 -4.15 4.62 5.85
C ILE A 221 -3.26 5.76 5.34
N TYR A 222 -2.32 6.23 6.15
CA TYR A 222 -1.44 7.32 5.77
C TYR A 222 -0.29 6.85 4.86
N TYR A 223 -0.27 7.32 3.62
CA TYR A 223 0.83 7.09 2.68
C TYR A 223 1.88 8.20 2.81
N SER A 224 3.06 7.85 3.32
CA SER A 224 4.22 8.74 3.40
C SER A 224 5.34 8.23 2.49
N HIS A 225 5.55 8.89 1.34
CA HIS A 225 6.66 8.57 0.46
C HIS A 225 8.04 8.80 1.11
N PRO A 226 8.26 9.87 1.89
CA PRO A 226 9.50 10.01 2.67
C PRO A 226 9.74 8.83 3.64
N SER A 227 8.69 8.28 4.25
CA SER A 227 8.81 7.09 5.10
C SER A 227 9.20 5.84 4.31
N ILE A 228 8.74 5.71 3.06
CA ILE A 228 9.15 4.64 2.13
C ILE A 228 10.63 4.77 1.81
N GLN A 229 11.11 5.99 1.52
CA GLN A 229 12.53 6.26 1.25
C GLN A 229 13.41 5.96 2.47
N ALA A 230 13.07 6.49 3.64
CA ALA A 230 13.80 6.21 4.88
C ALA A 230 13.80 4.71 5.22
N THR A 231 12.67 4.02 5.03
CA THR A 231 12.60 2.56 5.22
C THR A 231 13.52 1.81 4.27
N TRP A 232 13.59 2.22 2.99
CA TRP A 232 14.52 1.62 2.04
C TRP A 232 15.98 1.73 2.52
N ALA A 233 16.38 2.91 3.02
CA ALA A 233 17.72 3.11 3.55
C ALA A 233 18.01 2.16 4.73
N LEU A 234 17.07 2.02 5.66
CA LEU A 234 17.19 1.11 6.80
C LEU A 234 17.29 -0.36 6.36
N ASP A 235 16.47 -0.78 5.40
CA ASP A 235 16.51 -2.15 4.87
C ASP A 235 17.83 -2.43 4.12
N ALA A 236 18.32 -1.47 3.34
CA ALA A 236 19.56 -1.59 2.59
C ALA A 236 20.80 -1.69 3.49
N ALA A 237 20.71 -1.28 4.76
CA ALA A 237 21.84 -1.34 5.69
C ALA A 237 22.32 -2.79 5.92
N THR A 238 21.43 -3.79 5.87
CA THR A 238 21.81 -5.20 6.05
C THR A 238 22.69 -5.75 4.93
N HIS A 239 22.68 -5.10 3.76
CA HIS A 239 23.50 -5.50 2.62
C HIS A 239 24.94 -4.95 2.68
N GLY A 240 25.22 -4.02 3.60
CA GLY A 240 26.54 -3.39 3.72
C GLY A 240 27.02 -2.84 2.37
N LYS A 241 28.28 -3.13 2.00
CA LYS A 241 28.86 -2.71 0.71
C LYS A 241 28.23 -3.36 -0.53
N THR A 242 27.38 -4.39 -0.35
CA THR A 242 26.69 -5.06 -1.46
C THR A 242 25.28 -4.52 -1.72
N TRP A 243 24.88 -3.44 -1.04
CA TRP A 243 23.62 -2.75 -1.28
C TRP A 243 23.30 -2.47 -2.76
N PRO A 244 24.28 -2.23 -3.68
CA PRO A 244 23.97 -2.00 -5.10
C PRO A 244 23.29 -3.19 -5.79
N ARG A 245 23.30 -4.38 -5.16
CA ARG A 245 22.64 -5.60 -5.65
C ARG A 245 21.19 -5.74 -5.17
N ARG A 246 20.70 -4.82 -4.35
CA ARG A 246 19.31 -4.81 -3.89
C ARG A 246 18.41 -4.36 -5.05
N SER A 247 17.83 -5.34 -5.74
CA SER A 247 17.05 -5.14 -6.96
C SER A 247 15.60 -4.75 -6.68
N SER A 248 14.88 -4.27 -7.69
CA SER A 248 13.43 -4.01 -7.59
C SER A 248 12.62 -5.27 -7.23
N SER A 249 12.98 -6.44 -7.75
CA SER A 249 12.35 -7.71 -7.36
C SER A 249 12.58 -8.07 -5.89
N MET A 250 13.74 -7.72 -5.35
CA MET A 250 14.03 -7.88 -3.93
C MET A 250 13.23 -6.87 -3.08
N GLU A 251 13.10 -5.61 -3.52
CA GLU A 251 12.22 -4.63 -2.87
C GLU A 251 10.77 -5.07 -2.85
N ALA A 252 10.28 -5.57 -3.98
CA ALA A 252 8.93 -6.07 -4.15
C ALA A 252 8.58 -7.12 -3.09
N SER A 253 9.52 -8.00 -2.77
CA SER A 253 9.31 -9.14 -1.89
C SER A 253 9.65 -8.86 -0.42
N MET A 254 10.64 -7.99 -0.16
CA MET A 254 11.31 -7.91 1.15
C MET A 254 11.40 -6.50 1.75
N SER A 255 10.83 -5.47 1.11
CA SER A 255 10.77 -4.14 1.72
C SER A 255 9.93 -4.17 3.00
N SER A 256 10.49 -3.71 4.12
CA SER A 256 9.77 -3.54 5.39
C SER A 256 8.54 -2.65 5.24
N SER A 257 8.59 -1.66 4.35
CA SER A 257 7.47 -0.77 4.07
C SER A 257 6.33 -1.53 3.36
N ASN A 258 6.66 -2.33 2.36
CA ASN A 258 5.69 -3.15 1.63
C ASN A 258 5.08 -4.22 2.53
N LEU A 259 5.90 -4.96 3.27
CA LEU A 259 5.44 -6.02 4.17
C LEU A 259 4.54 -5.49 5.28
N THR A 260 4.87 -4.34 5.86
CA THR A 260 4.05 -3.74 6.92
C THR A 260 2.73 -3.21 6.36
N ARG A 261 2.76 -2.56 5.17
CA ARG A 261 1.55 -2.08 4.49
C ARG A 261 0.62 -3.21 4.11
N LEU A 262 1.14 -4.26 3.47
CA LEU A 262 0.37 -5.45 3.10
C LEU A 262 -0.18 -6.16 4.34
N GLY A 263 0.57 -6.22 5.44
CA GLY A 263 0.09 -6.78 6.71
C GLY A 263 -1.16 -6.05 7.22
N TRP A 264 -1.15 -4.72 7.17
CA TRP A 264 -2.33 -3.91 7.50
C TRP A 264 -3.48 -4.08 6.50
N LEU A 265 -3.22 -4.02 5.19
CA LEU A 265 -4.24 -4.21 4.15
C LEU A 265 -4.93 -5.55 4.33
N LYS A 266 -4.19 -6.66 4.37
CA LYS A 266 -4.75 -8.01 4.55
C LYS A 266 -5.47 -8.17 5.89
N THR A 267 -4.99 -7.51 6.95
CA THR A 267 -5.72 -7.47 8.24
C THR A 267 -7.09 -6.84 8.07
N LEU A 268 -7.18 -5.67 7.44
CA LEU A 268 -8.44 -4.93 7.26
C LEU A 268 -9.39 -5.66 6.30
N GLU A 269 -8.87 -6.19 5.19
CA GLU A 269 -9.64 -6.96 4.21
C GLU A 269 -10.26 -8.22 4.85
N ASP A 270 -9.50 -8.96 5.66
CA ASP A 270 -10.01 -10.15 6.38
C ASP A 270 -11.00 -9.80 7.50
N LEU A 271 -11.00 -8.55 7.97
CA LEU A 271 -12.02 -8.00 8.86
C LEU A 271 -13.27 -7.52 8.11
N GLY A 272 -13.24 -7.50 6.78
CA GLY A 272 -14.31 -6.99 5.92
C GLY A 272 -14.35 -5.47 5.84
N ILE A 273 -13.20 -4.80 6.01
CA ILE A 273 -13.05 -3.35 6.04
C ILE A 273 -12.22 -2.88 4.84
N GLN A 274 -12.77 -1.92 4.08
CA GLN A 274 -12.13 -1.34 2.90
C GLN A 274 -11.57 0.05 3.22
N ALA A 275 -10.31 0.14 3.60
CA ALA A 275 -9.67 1.42 3.87
C ALA A 275 -9.29 2.17 2.59
N LYS A 276 -9.08 3.48 2.70
CA LYS A 276 -8.47 4.30 1.64
C LYS A 276 -7.10 4.82 2.06
N PHE A 277 -6.18 5.00 1.13
CA PHE A 277 -4.96 5.74 1.37
C PHE A 277 -5.23 7.25 1.34
N VAL A 278 -4.56 7.98 2.23
CA VAL A 278 -4.52 9.43 2.26
C VAL A 278 -3.08 9.90 2.28
N HIS A 279 -2.82 11.03 1.65
CA HIS A 279 -1.49 11.65 1.55
C HIS A 279 -1.49 13.01 2.27
N GLN A 280 -0.32 13.63 2.42
CA GLN A 280 -0.12 14.91 3.10
C GLN A 280 -1.13 16.00 2.66
N ASP A 281 -1.38 16.12 1.36
CA ASP A 281 -2.35 17.07 0.80
C ASP A 281 -3.79 16.84 1.31
N HIS A 282 -4.20 15.59 1.53
CA HIS A 282 -5.50 15.25 2.12
C HIS A 282 -5.56 15.60 3.61
N LEU A 283 -4.47 15.37 4.35
CA LEU A 283 -4.38 15.77 5.76
C LEU A 283 -4.47 17.29 5.91
N LEU A 284 -3.68 18.03 5.12
CA LEU A 284 -3.56 19.48 5.25
C LEU A 284 -4.78 20.25 4.70
N SER A 285 -5.53 19.66 3.76
CA SER A 285 -6.73 20.30 3.17
C SER A 285 -8.03 20.05 3.94
N GLY A 286 -7.98 19.28 5.04
CA GLY A 286 -9.16 18.89 5.82
C GLY A 286 -10.03 17.84 5.14
N ALA A 287 -9.50 17.08 4.16
CA ALA A 287 -10.27 16.08 3.42
C ALA A 287 -10.82 14.96 4.31
N LEU A 288 -10.09 14.58 5.38
CA LEU A 288 -10.52 13.54 6.31
C LEU A 288 -11.87 13.85 6.97
N GLU A 289 -12.10 15.11 7.38
CA GLU A 289 -13.37 15.54 7.98
C GLU A 289 -14.49 15.55 6.94
N LYS A 290 -14.24 16.13 5.76
CA LYS A 290 -15.21 16.20 4.65
C LYS A 290 -15.69 14.82 4.24
N GLU A 291 -14.79 13.85 4.22
CA GLU A 291 -15.06 12.46 3.85
C GLU A 291 -15.47 11.60 5.05
N LYS A 292 -15.67 12.21 6.22
CA LYS A 292 -16.16 11.56 7.45
C LYS A 292 -15.29 10.38 7.88
N VAL A 293 -13.98 10.46 7.67
CA VAL A 293 -13.01 9.49 8.16
C VAL A 293 -13.11 9.45 9.68
N LYS A 294 -13.19 8.26 10.26
CA LYS A 294 -13.24 8.05 11.72
C LYS A 294 -11.93 7.51 12.26
N VAL A 295 -11.18 6.73 11.48
CA VAL A 295 -9.91 6.14 11.89
C VAL A 295 -8.83 6.52 10.90
N LEU A 296 -7.70 7.05 11.39
CA LEU A 296 -6.47 7.25 10.63
C LEU A 296 -5.40 6.28 11.15
N LEU A 297 -4.93 5.41 10.27
CA LEU A 297 -3.85 4.45 10.53
C LEU A 297 -2.53 4.97 9.96
N LEU A 298 -1.56 5.20 10.84
CA LEU A 298 -0.18 5.55 10.52
C LEU A 298 0.64 4.28 10.38
N ASN A 299 0.65 3.68 9.18
CA ASN A 299 1.42 2.46 8.91
C ASN A 299 2.89 2.84 8.68
N ARG A 300 3.78 2.36 9.54
CA ARG A 300 5.24 2.59 9.50
C ARG A 300 5.60 4.00 9.04
N THR A 301 4.93 5.00 9.62
CA THR A 301 5.06 6.40 9.23
C THR A 301 6.27 7.00 9.95
N LEU A 302 7.47 6.72 9.46
CA LEU A 302 8.73 7.16 10.07
C LEU A 302 8.94 8.67 9.95
N CYS A 303 8.60 9.24 8.79
CA CYS A 303 8.84 10.62 8.43
C CYS A 303 7.54 11.43 8.46
N LEU A 304 7.53 12.49 9.27
CA LEU A 304 6.43 13.47 9.38
C LEU A 304 7.00 14.89 9.49
N SER A 305 6.43 15.84 8.76
CA SER A 305 6.61 17.26 9.06
C SER A 305 5.81 17.69 10.29
N ASP A 306 6.18 18.82 10.85
CA ASP A 306 5.46 19.41 11.98
C ASP A 306 4.03 19.82 11.58
N ALA A 307 3.82 20.19 10.32
CA ALA A 307 2.49 20.51 9.77
C ALA A 307 1.59 19.27 9.69
N GLU A 308 2.13 18.12 9.23
CA GLU A 308 1.40 16.85 9.23
C GLU A 308 1.07 16.39 10.66
N ALA A 309 2.03 16.45 11.58
CA ALA A 309 1.81 16.10 12.97
C ALA A 309 0.73 16.98 13.63
N LYS A 310 0.72 18.28 13.33
CA LYS A 310 -0.34 19.20 13.76
C LYS A 310 -1.71 18.84 13.16
N ALA A 311 -1.77 18.51 11.87
CA ALA A 311 -3.01 18.11 11.21
C ALA A 311 -3.57 16.79 11.77
N ILE A 312 -2.72 15.82 12.08
CA ILE A 312 -3.10 14.56 12.74
C ILE A 312 -3.71 14.83 14.13
N ARG A 313 -3.09 15.72 14.92
CA ARG A 313 -3.64 16.15 16.22
C ARG A 313 -4.98 16.87 16.08
N ALA A 314 -5.15 17.69 15.04
CA ALA A 314 -6.42 18.36 14.77
C ALA A 314 -7.52 17.36 14.40
N PHE A 315 -7.22 16.36 13.57
CA PHE A 315 -8.13 15.26 13.25
C PHE A 315 -8.55 14.48 14.52
N ALA A 316 -7.59 14.18 15.39
CA ALA A 316 -7.84 13.56 16.68
C ALA A 316 -8.76 14.41 17.58
N ALA A 317 -8.46 15.71 17.71
CA ALA A 317 -9.26 16.65 18.50
C ALA A 317 -10.69 16.81 17.96
N ALA A 318 -10.90 16.66 16.66
CA ALA A 318 -12.22 16.64 16.02
C ALA A 318 -12.99 15.32 16.23
N GLY A 319 -12.46 14.39 17.03
CA GLY A 319 -13.11 13.12 17.37
C GLY A 319 -12.65 11.93 16.54
N GLY A 320 -11.70 12.10 15.62
CA GLY A 320 -11.07 10.98 14.93
C GLY A 320 -10.24 10.10 15.86
N THR A 321 -10.12 8.82 15.55
CA THR A 321 -9.19 7.89 16.20
C THR A 321 -7.92 7.79 15.38
N VAL A 322 -6.76 7.81 16.04
CA VAL A 322 -5.45 7.65 15.38
C VAL A 322 -4.84 6.37 15.91
N LEU A 323 -4.51 5.47 15.00
CA LEU A 323 -3.77 4.25 15.26
C LEU A 323 -2.39 4.42 14.62
N ALA A 324 -1.33 4.11 15.33
CA ALA A 324 0.01 4.03 14.77
C ALA A 324 0.60 2.66 15.08
N ASP A 325 1.44 2.13 14.20
CA ASP A 325 2.27 0.99 14.54
C ASP A 325 3.58 1.43 15.21
N HIS A 326 4.74 1.13 14.62
CA HIS A 326 6.05 1.29 15.22
C HIS A 326 6.89 2.34 14.48
N LEU A 327 7.87 2.92 15.18
CA LEU A 327 8.74 4.01 14.71
C LEU A 327 8.01 5.25 14.19
N CYS A 328 6.77 5.51 14.63
CA CYS A 328 6.01 6.64 14.11
C CYS A 328 6.69 7.99 14.41
N GLY A 329 6.98 8.76 13.37
CA GLY A 329 7.46 10.14 13.44
C GLY A 329 8.87 10.31 14.02
N ILE A 330 9.72 9.28 13.98
CA ILE A 330 11.11 9.37 14.48
C ILE A 330 12.00 10.26 13.60
N PHE A 331 11.60 10.50 12.35
CA PHE A 331 12.25 11.39 11.40
C PHE A 331 11.35 12.58 11.05
N ASP A 332 11.96 13.69 10.67
CA ASP A 332 11.25 14.73 9.94
C ASP A 332 10.94 14.31 8.48
N GLN A 333 10.26 15.19 7.73
CA GLN A 333 9.89 14.91 6.34
C GLN A 333 11.09 14.76 5.39
N HIS A 334 12.29 15.15 5.82
CA HIS A 334 13.54 14.99 5.07
C HIS A 334 14.35 13.79 5.58
N GLY A 335 13.85 12.97 6.51
CA GLY A 335 14.60 11.81 7.00
C GLY A 335 15.70 12.14 8.01
N LYS A 336 15.64 13.28 8.71
CA LYS A 336 16.53 13.59 9.83
C LYS A 336 15.92 13.17 11.15
N ALA A 337 16.71 12.50 11.99
CA ALA A 337 16.30 12.04 13.31
C ALA A 337 15.86 13.18 14.20
N ARG A 338 14.77 12.94 14.92
CA ARG A 338 14.26 13.85 15.93
C ARG A 338 14.74 13.38 17.32
N PRO A 339 15.10 14.31 18.23
CA PRO A 339 15.35 13.97 19.63
C PRO A 339 14.12 13.35 20.32
N GLN A 340 12.93 13.74 19.89
CA GLN A 340 11.63 13.21 20.29
C GLN A 340 10.78 13.05 19.03
N GLY A 341 10.12 11.90 18.85
CA GLY A 341 9.29 11.70 17.67
C GLY A 341 8.08 12.64 17.64
N ALA A 342 7.60 12.94 16.44
CA ALA A 342 6.62 14.02 16.20
C ALA A 342 5.27 13.84 16.91
N LEU A 343 4.94 12.61 17.35
CA LEU A 343 3.68 12.23 18.00
C LEU A 343 3.90 11.48 19.32
N ASP A 344 5.08 11.54 19.91
CA ASP A 344 5.44 10.75 21.11
C ASP A 344 4.58 11.15 22.31
N ASP A 345 4.52 12.44 22.61
CA ASP A 345 3.67 13.02 23.65
C ASP A 345 2.18 12.77 23.38
N PHE A 346 1.75 12.84 22.11
CA PHE A 346 0.37 12.57 21.71
C PHE A 346 -0.08 11.16 22.09
N PHE A 347 0.79 10.16 21.84
CA PHE A 347 0.53 8.78 22.19
C PHE A 347 0.93 8.40 23.63
N GLY A 348 1.60 9.30 24.37
CA GLY A 348 2.17 8.99 25.69
C GLY A 348 3.38 8.05 25.63
N VAL A 349 4.06 8.00 24.50
CA VAL A 349 5.22 7.13 24.25
C VAL A 349 6.50 7.79 24.74
N LYS A 350 7.37 7.00 25.38
CA LYS A 350 8.75 7.35 25.70
C LYS A 350 9.69 6.35 25.03
N ARG A 351 10.52 6.82 24.10
CA ARG A 351 11.47 6.01 23.33
C ARG A 351 12.90 6.16 23.83
N ASP A 352 13.63 5.07 23.73
CA ASP A 352 15.09 5.07 23.76
C ASP A 352 15.59 4.32 22.51
N LEU A 353 15.81 5.07 21.43
CA LEU A 353 16.20 4.50 20.14
C LEU A 353 17.60 3.89 20.15
N SER A 354 18.42 4.16 21.18
CA SER A 354 19.75 3.54 21.33
C SER A 354 19.65 2.06 21.73
N LYS A 355 18.51 1.63 22.27
CA LYS A 355 18.23 0.21 22.52
C LYS A 355 18.01 -0.58 21.22
N GLY A 356 17.74 0.10 20.11
CA GLY A 356 17.43 -0.48 18.81
C GLY A 356 16.03 -1.09 18.72
N ILE A 357 15.78 -1.77 17.61
CA ILE A 357 14.50 -2.43 17.31
C ILE A 357 14.62 -3.95 17.43
N LEU A 358 13.50 -4.65 17.64
CA LEU A 358 13.39 -6.11 17.68
C LEU A 358 14.41 -6.73 18.66
N GLY A 359 15.37 -7.52 18.17
CA GLY A 359 16.48 -8.07 18.95
C GLY A 359 17.62 -7.11 19.29
N GLY A 360 17.57 -5.86 18.82
CA GLY A 360 18.59 -4.82 19.01
C GLY A 360 19.76 -4.90 18.02
N LYS A 361 19.68 -5.78 17.02
CA LYS A 361 20.76 -6.08 16.08
C LYS A 361 20.39 -5.83 14.61
N THR A 362 19.18 -5.37 14.34
CA THR A 362 18.64 -5.18 12.99
C THR A 362 18.06 -3.78 12.83
N LEU A 363 17.84 -3.39 11.57
CA LEU A 363 17.14 -2.17 11.16
C LEU A 363 15.91 -2.48 10.27
N THR A 364 15.71 -3.75 9.92
CA THR A 364 14.66 -4.22 9.01
C THR A 364 13.68 -5.17 9.71
N VAL A 365 12.44 -5.22 9.21
CA VAL A 365 11.42 -6.22 9.53
C VAL A 365 11.82 -7.58 8.92
N ALA A 366 12.44 -7.58 7.74
CA ALA A 366 12.82 -8.80 7.03
C ALA A 366 14.17 -8.63 6.31
N ASP A 367 15.06 -9.60 6.50
CA ASP A 367 16.43 -9.56 6.02
C ASP A 367 16.58 -10.32 4.69
N ALA A 368 16.58 -9.54 3.60
CA ALA A 368 16.72 -10.06 2.24
C ALA A 368 18.10 -10.68 1.96
N ALA A 369 19.11 -10.44 2.82
CA ALA A 369 20.41 -11.09 2.70
C ALA A 369 20.36 -12.57 3.11
N ARG A 370 19.33 -12.99 3.87
CA ARG A 370 19.15 -14.38 4.33
C ARG A 370 18.30 -15.20 3.36
N ASP A 371 17.19 -14.62 2.90
CA ASP A 371 16.27 -15.19 1.93
C ASP A 371 15.49 -14.04 1.28
N GLN A 372 15.24 -14.13 -0.03
CA GLN A 372 14.52 -13.11 -0.79
C GLN A 372 12.99 -13.29 -0.73
N ARG A 373 12.53 -14.18 0.14
CA ARG A 373 11.12 -14.48 0.40
C ARG A 373 10.81 -14.29 1.86
N LEU A 374 9.67 -13.66 2.18
CA LEU A 374 9.19 -13.62 3.55
C LEU A 374 8.91 -15.06 4.01
N SER A 375 9.63 -15.48 5.05
CA SER A 375 9.56 -16.78 5.70
C SER A 375 10.06 -16.63 7.14
N THR A 376 10.01 -17.70 7.93
CA THR A 376 10.64 -17.71 9.27
C THR A 376 12.15 -17.49 9.24
N LYS A 377 12.83 -17.70 8.10
CA LYS A 377 14.28 -17.50 7.95
C LYS A 377 14.67 -16.04 7.73
N SER A 378 13.85 -15.32 6.96
CA SER A 378 14.10 -13.92 6.63
C SER A 378 13.40 -12.94 7.56
N TRP A 379 12.38 -13.37 8.31
CA TRP A 379 11.71 -12.52 9.29
C TRP A 379 12.66 -12.19 10.45
N ALA A 380 13.15 -10.95 10.49
CA ALA A 380 14.31 -10.55 11.29
C ALA A 380 13.96 -10.25 12.76
N VAL A 381 13.22 -11.14 13.41
CA VAL A 381 12.64 -10.94 14.75
C VAL A 381 13.37 -11.69 15.86
N GLU A 382 14.60 -12.17 15.59
CA GLU A 382 15.37 -12.90 16.60
C GLU A 382 15.56 -12.07 17.87
N GLY A 383 15.14 -12.62 19.01
CA GLY A 383 15.26 -11.94 20.31
C GLY A 383 14.24 -10.82 20.55
N ALA A 384 13.25 -10.65 19.67
CA ALA A 384 12.07 -9.83 19.94
C ALA A 384 11.04 -10.60 20.78
N GLU A 385 10.30 -9.90 21.64
CA GLU A 385 9.11 -10.45 22.29
C GLU A 385 8.02 -10.70 21.24
N MET A 386 7.29 -11.80 21.38
CA MET A 386 6.19 -12.17 20.49
C MET A 386 4.86 -12.06 21.23
N VAL A 387 3.94 -11.24 20.72
CA VAL A 387 2.61 -11.03 21.30
C VAL A 387 1.56 -11.17 20.21
N LYS A 388 0.58 -12.07 20.41
CA LYS A 388 -0.47 -12.38 19.42
C LYS A 388 0.11 -12.79 18.05
N GLY A 389 1.27 -13.44 18.06
CA GLY A 389 2.01 -13.81 16.85
C GLY A 389 2.73 -12.65 16.15
N MET A 390 2.68 -11.43 16.66
CA MET A 390 3.39 -10.25 16.14
C MET A 390 4.62 -9.94 16.98
N ALA A 391 5.69 -9.44 16.35
CA ALA A 391 6.90 -9.07 17.07
C ALA A 391 6.77 -7.67 17.66
N VAL A 392 7.15 -7.52 18.93
CA VAL A 392 7.31 -6.21 19.59
C VAL A 392 8.49 -5.48 18.95
N PHE A 393 8.22 -4.31 18.37
CA PHE A 393 9.15 -3.72 17.41
C PHE A 393 10.21 -2.82 18.03
N GLU A 394 9.84 -1.92 18.94
CA GLU A 394 10.73 -0.97 19.60
C GLU A 394 11.09 -1.46 21.00
N ARG A 395 12.39 -1.53 21.30
CA ARG A 395 12.87 -2.09 22.56
C ARG A 395 12.72 -1.08 23.69
N GLY A 396 12.45 -1.59 24.89
CA GLY A 396 12.27 -0.76 26.09
C GLY A 396 10.92 -0.06 26.16
N MET A 397 9.98 -0.42 25.30
CA MET A 397 8.58 -0.01 25.33
C MET A 397 7.66 -1.21 25.49
N GLY A 398 6.47 -0.99 26.04
CA GLY A 398 5.41 -2.01 26.07
C GLY A 398 4.86 -2.31 24.67
N THR A 399 3.95 -3.28 24.60
CA THR A 399 3.32 -3.77 23.36
C THR A 399 2.36 -2.77 22.73
N ALA A 400 1.70 -1.96 23.56
CA ALA A 400 0.85 -0.87 23.14
C ALA A 400 0.83 0.25 24.18
N THR A 401 0.54 1.46 23.74
CA THR A 401 0.26 2.61 24.62
C THR A 401 -1.02 3.28 24.15
N ARG A 402 -1.86 3.70 25.10
CA ARG A 402 -3.15 4.30 24.81
C ARG A 402 -3.24 5.69 25.45
N SER A 403 -3.70 6.65 24.66
CA SER A 403 -3.97 8.03 25.07
C SER A 403 -5.39 8.38 24.61
N GLY A 404 -6.36 8.28 25.53
CA GLY A 404 -7.78 8.35 25.19
C GLY A 404 -8.19 7.25 24.19
N ARG A 405 -8.67 7.64 23.00
CA ARG A 405 -9.04 6.72 21.91
C ARG A 405 -7.88 6.39 20.97
N HIS A 406 -6.73 7.07 21.09
CA HIS A 406 -5.58 6.88 20.21
C HIS A 406 -4.71 5.75 20.74
N VAL A 407 -4.20 4.92 19.82
CA VAL A 407 -3.43 3.73 20.18
C VAL A 407 -2.14 3.68 19.38
N TYR A 408 -1.03 3.56 20.11
CA TYR A 408 0.27 3.21 19.59
C TYR A 408 0.48 1.72 19.74
N LEU A 409 0.64 1.00 18.64
CA LEU A 409 0.81 -0.45 18.57
C LEU A 409 2.26 -0.75 18.25
N ASN A 410 3.04 -1.02 19.29
CA ASN A 410 4.45 -1.40 19.13
C ASN A 410 4.59 -2.86 18.65
N LEU A 411 3.88 -3.22 17.58
CA LEU A 411 3.80 -4.56 17.00
C LEU A 411 3.98 -4.46 15.48
N SER A 412 4.72 -5.39 14.88
CA SER A 412 4.87 -5.45 13.42
C SER A 412 3.77 -6.30 12.78
N PRO A 413 2.89 -5.72 11.95
CA PRO A 413 1.85 -6.46 11.22
C PRO A 413 2.41 -7.33 10.09
N ALA A 414 3.71 -7.27 9.78
CA ALA A 414 4.33 -8.21 8.84
C ALA A 414 4.23 -9.67 9.33
N GLY A 415 4.16 -9.89 10.65
CA GLY A 415 3.88 -11.21 11.23
C GLY A 415 2.51 -11.75 10.80
N TYR A 416 1.54 -10.88 10.52
CA TYR A 416 0.22 -11.27 10.02
C TYR A 416 0.35 -11.95 8.66
N LEU A 417 1.11 -11.38 7.73
CA LEU A 417 1.32 -11.97 6.40
C LEU A 417 1.91 -13.37 6.46
N LEU A 418 2.86 -13.60 7.37
CA LEU A 418 3.50 -14.91 7.53
C LEU A 418 2.52 -15.97 8.06
N LYS A 419 1.61 -15.56 8.94
CA LYS A 419 0.68 -16.44 9.67
C LYS A 419 -0.72 -16.52 9.05
N ARG A 420 -1.05 -15.62 8.14
CA ARG A 420 -2.35 -15.53 7.47
C ARG A 420 -2.74 -16.84 6.75
N PRO A 421 -1.83 -17.51 6.00
CA PRO A 421 -2.20 -18.74 5.30
C PRO A 421 -2.61 -19.89 6.23
N THR A 422 -1.94 -20.02 7.39
CA THR A 422 -2.24 -21.09 8.37
C THR A 422 -3.36 -20.73 9.33
N GLY A 423 -3.81 -19.46 9.36
CA GLY A 423 -4.84 -18.98 10.29
C GLY A 423 -4.33 -18.73 11.72
N GLU A 424 -3.02 -18.82 11.96
CA GLU A 424 -2.39 -18.68 13.29
C GLU A 424 -2.43 -17.25 13.87
N ALA A 425 -2.98 -16.27 13.15
CA ALA A 425 -3.06 -14.88 13.58
C ALA A 425 -4.49 -14.41 13.94
N ALA A 426 -5.38 -15.33 14.32
CA ALA A 426 -6.75 -15.00 14.71
C ALA A 426 -6.83 -14.03 15.91
N GLU A 427 -5.91 -14.13 16.88
CA GLU A 427 -5.86 -13.20 18.01
C GLU A 427 -5.52 -11.76 17.60
N TRP A 428 -4.69 -11.59 16.57
CA TRP A 428 -4.38 -10.29 16.00
C TRP A 428 -5.62 -9.69 15.35
N LEU A 429 -6.36 -10.47 14.56
CA LEU A 429 -7.63 -10.04 13.96
C LEU A 429 -8.64 -9.62 15.03
N GLY A 430 -8.82 -10.43 16.07
CA GLY A 430 -9.71 -10.10 17.18
C GLY A 430 -9.34 -8.79 17.89
N TYR A 431 -8.03 -8.56 18.08
CA TYR A 431 -7.53 -7.34 18.69
C TYR A 431 -7.76 -6.10 17.82
N VAL A 432 -7.40 -6.15 16.54
CA VAL A 432 -7.64 -5.02 15.61
C VAL A 432 -9.13 -4.77 15.42
N ARG A 433 -9.96 -5.82 15.34
CA ARG A 433 -11.42 -5.70 15.30
C ARG A 433 -11.96 -4.92 16.49
N ALA A 434 -11.51 -5.23 17.71
CA ALA A 434 -11.93 -4.53 18.92
C ALA A 434 -11.55 -3.04 18.86
N LEU A 435 -10.32 -2.72 18.45
CA LEU A 435 -9.86 -1.33 18.31
C LEU A 435 -10.71 -0.53 17.30
N LEU A 436 -11.05 -1.14 16.16
CA LEU A 436 -11.90 -0.52 15.15
C LEU A 436 -13.34 -0.33 15.64
N ALA A 437 -13.90 -1.34 16.33
CA ALA A 437 -15.26 -1.30 16.87
C ALA A 437 -15.44 -0.17 17.90
N GLU A 438 -14.42 0.11 18.73
CA GLU A 438 -14.43 1.26 19.65
C GLU A 438 -14.56 2.61 18.94
N SER A 439 -14.20 2.67 17.65
CA SER A 439 -14.37 3.85 16.79
C SER A 439 -15.65 3.79 15.94
N GLY A 440 -16.54 2.83 16.22
CA GLY A 440 -17.77 2.61 15.48
C GLY A 440 -17.54 2.16 14.04
N ILE A 441 -16.47 1.40 13.81
CA ILE A 441 -16.16 0.73 12.55
C ILE A 441 -16.51 -0.76 12.68
N GLU A 442 -17.47 -1.20 11.88
CA GLU A 442 -17.90 -2.58 11.78
C GLU A 442 -18.10 -2.95 10.30
N PRO A 443 -17.86 -4.22 9.91
CA PRO A 443 -18.06 -4.63 8.53
C PRO A 443 -19.54 -4.52 8.14
N ARG A 444 -19.80 -4.02 6.93
CA ARG A 444 -21.17 -3.87 6.38
C ARG A 444 -21.86 -5.21 6.17
N VAL A 445 -21.08 -6.26 5.92
CA VAL A 445 -21.54 -7.64 5.73
C VAL A 445 -20.54 -8.60 6.37
N SER A 446 -21.05 -9.59 7.09
CA SER A 446 -20.27 -10.73 7.57
C SER A 446 -20.41 -11.90 6.60
N ILE A 447 -19.29 -12.56 6.33
CA ILE A 447 -19.19 -13.72 5.42
C ILE A 447 -18.66 -14.92 6.22
N ASN A 448 -19.27 -16.10 6.05
CA ASN A 448 -18.89 -17.31 6.79
C ASN A 448 -17.62 -18.02 6.26
N LEU A 449 -17.02 -17.50 5.19
CA LEU A 449 -15.88 -18.10 4.51
C LEU A 449 -14.60 -17.34 4.87
N PRO A 450 -13.49 -18.04 5.17
CA PRO A 450 -12.23 -17.39 5.49
C PRO A 450 -11.60 -16.78 4.23
N ARG A 451 -10.91 -15.64 4.40
CA ARG A 451 -10.18 -14.94 3.33
C ARG A 451 -11.07 -14.69 2.12
N THR A 452 -12.27 -14.21 2.40
CA THR A 452 -13.26 -13.80 1.41
C THR A 452 -13.54 -12.33 1.67
N GLU A 453 -13.32 -11.52 0.66
CA GLU A 453 -13.33 -10.07 0.76
C GLU A 453 -14.64 -9.50 0.20
N PRO A 454 -15.35 -8.67 0.99
CA PRO A 454 -16.45 -7.85 0.49
C PRO A 454 -15.92 -6.51 -0.04
N LEU A 455 -16.23 -6.20 -1.30
CA LEU A 455 -15.92 -4.93 -1.97
C LEU A 455 -17.23 -4.24 -2.33
N PHE A 456 -17.29 -2.91 -2.14
CA PHE A 456 -18.53 -2.16 -2.31
C PHE A 456 -18.41 -1.09 -3.37
N TRP A 457 -19.41 -1.04 -4.25
CA TRP A 457 -19.58 0.03 -5.23
C TRP A 457 -20.95 0.66 -5.06
N LYS A 458 -21.10 1.92 -5.46
CA LYS A 458 -22.39 2.60 -5.50
C LYS A 458 -22.68 3.09 -6.91
N ASN A 459 -23.87 2.78 -7.41
CA ASN A 459 -24.37 3.26 -8.70
C ASN A 459 -25.83 3.73 -8.52
N GLY A 460 -26.04 5.05 -8.56
CA GLY A 460 -27.32 5.67 -8.22
C GLY A 460 -27.75 5.31 -6.79
N ASP A 461 -28.97 4.79 -6.66
CA ASP A 461 -29.57 4.39 -5.38
C ASP A 461 -29.24 2.95 -4.97
N ARG A 462 -28.52 2.20 -5.82
CA ARG A 462 -28.11 0.83 -5.55
C ARG A 462 -26.66 0.74 -5.11
N MET A 463 -26.42 -0.20 -4.21
CA MET A 463 -25.11 -0.68 -3.84
C MET A 463 -24.81 -1.98 -4.60
N THR A 464 -23.56 -2.14 -5.01
CA THR A 464 -23.01 -3.41 -5.50
C THR A 464 -22.10 -3.98 -4.43
N LEU A 465 -22.31 -5.23 -4.02
CA LEU A 465 -21.39 -6.02 -3.19
C LEU A 465 -20.72 -7.06 -4.10
N CYS A 466 -19.41 -6.93 -4.28
CA CYS A 466 -18.60 -8.00 -4.86
C CYS A 466 -18.02 -8.85 -3.72
N VAL A 467 -18.12 -10.17 -3.86
CA VAL A 467 -17.53 -11.15 -2.95
C VAL A 467 -16.47 -11.92 -3.73
N VAL A 468 -15.20 -11.78 -3.34
CA VAL A 468 -14.07 -12.43 -4.01
C VAL A 468 -13.22 -13.22 -3.00
N LYS A 469 -12.54 -14.27 -3.45
CA LYS A 469 -11.51 -14.92 -2.64
C LYS A 469 -10.29 -14.01 -2.59
N ASN A 470 -9.78 -13.76 -1.39
CA ASN A 470 -8.62 -12.89 -1.16
C ASN A 470 -7.36 -13.75 -0.90
N VAL A 471 -6.78 -14.26 -1.98
CA VAL A 471 -5.57 -15.10 -1.92
C VAL A 471 -4.32 -14.23 -1.71
N ASP A 472 -3.33 -14.75 -1.01
CA ASP A 472 -2.02 -14.10 -0.93
C ASP A 472 -1.24 -14.35 -2.22
N ARG A 473 -1.38 -13.43 -3.18
CA ARG A 473 -0.58 -13.42 -4.41
C ARG A 473 0.62 -12.49 -4.27
N ARG A 474 1.80 -13.02 -4.52
CA ARG A 474 3.03 -12.24 -4.71
C ARG A 474 3.12 -11.87 -6.18
N ALA A 475 2.68 -10.67 -6.54
CA ALA A 475 2.77 -10.19 -7.91
C ALA A 475 4.21 -10.24 -8.43
N SER A 476 4.36 -10.62 -9.71
CA SER A 476 5.63 -10.63 -10.44
C SER A 476 5.52 -9.73 -11.68
N ILE A 477 6.67 -9.44 -12.27
CA ILE A 477 6.81 -8.56 -13.44
C ILE A 477 6.84 -9.32 -14.77
N ASP A 478 6.94 -10.65 -14.70
CA ASP A 478 7.20 -11.56 -15.82
C ASP A 478 6.38 -12.86 -15.75
N ALA A 479 5.47 -12.97 -14.77
CA ALA A 479 4.68 -14.17 -14.52
C ALA A 479 3.43 -13.86 -13.68
N PHE A 480 2.53 -14.85 -13.56
CA PHE A 480 1.31 -14.75 -12.73
C PHE A 480 1.60 -14.42 -11.26
N GLY A 481 2.80 -14.78 -10.76
CA GLY A 481 3.18 -14.63 -9.36
C GLY A 481 2.85 -15.87 -8.52
N GLU A 482 3.57 -16.02 -7.41
CA GLU A 482 3.34 -17.13 -6.48
C GLU A 482 2.07 -16.87 -5.65
N THR A 483 1.28 -17.93 -5.42
CA THR A 483 0.13 -17.91 -4.51
C THR A 483 0.37 -18.87 -3.36
N ALA A 484 0.10 -18.44 -2.13
CA ALA A 484 0.25 -19.31 -0.95
C ALA A 484 -0.87 -20.36 -0.83
N GLU A 485 -1.97 -20.19 -1.56
CA GLU A 485 -3.18 -21.02 -1.48
C GLU A 485 -3.80 -21.26 -2.85
N ASP A 486 -4.63 -22.32 -2.96
CA ASP A 486 -5.45 -22.54 -4.15
C ASP A 486 -6.63 -21.54 -4.21
N ALA A 487 -7.12 -21.28 -5.42
CA ALA A 487 -8.30 -20.44 -5.63
C ALA A 487 -9.61 -21.20 -5.34
N GLY A 488 -9.57 -22.28 -4.53
CA GLY A 488 -10.69 -23.16 -4.23
C GLY A 488 -10.74 -24.44 -5.07
N ARG A 489 -11.44 -25.46 -4.54
CA ARG A 489 -11.58 -26.78 -5.19
C ARG A 489 -12.91 -26.98 -5.92
N GLY A 490 -13.96 -26.31 -5.47
CA GLY A 490 -15.30 -26.36 -6.04
C GLY A 490 -16.18 -25.26 -5.45
N PRO A 491 -17.44 -25.15 -5.92
CA PRO A 491 -18.42 -24.26 -5.31
C PRO A 491 -18.66 -24.57 -3.83
N VAL A 492 -18.90 -23.54 -3.03
CA VAL A 492 -19.14 -23.63 -1.59
C VAL A 492 -20.39 -22.84 -1.18
N ARG A 493 -21.00 -23.22 -0.05
CA ARG A 493 -22.15 -22.49 0.52
C ARG A 493 -21.67 -21.17 1.14
N LEU A 494 -22.12 -20.07 0.55
CA LEU A 494 -21.93 -18.71 1.03
C LEU A 494 -23.10 -18.30 1.91
N LYS A 495 -22.81 -17.74 3.08
CA LYS A 495 -23.75 -17.05 3.95
C LYS A 495 -23.35 -15.60 4.08
N LEU A 496 -24.26 -14.70 3.74
CA LEU A 496 -24.12 -13.27 3.88
C LEU A 496 -24.99 -12.81 5.04
N THR A 497 -24.44 -12.04 5.99
CA THR A 497 -25.21 -11.38 7.05
C THR A 497 -24.89 -9.90 7.06
N PHE A 498 -25.82 -9.09 6.56
CA PHE A 498 -25.65 -7.64 6.52
C PHE A 498 -25.80 -7.03 7.91
N ALA A 499 -25.09 -5.92 8.17
CA ALA A 499 -25.22 -5.17 9.41
C ALA A 499 -26.63 -4.58 9.58
N ARG A 500 -27.30 -4.25 8.46
CA ARG A 500 -28.69 -3.77 8.39
C ARG A 500 -29.46 -4.56 7.32
N PRO A 501 -30.79 -4.73 7.45
CA PRO A 501 -31.59 -5.31 6.38
C PRO A 501 -31.44 -4.51 5.08
N VAL A 502 -31.34 -5.22 3.96
CA VAL A 502 -31.28 -4.66 2.60
C VAL A 502 -32.52 -5.08 1.81
N LYS A 503 -32.79 -4.38 0.70
CA LYS A 503 -33.92 -4.70 -0.18
C LYS A 503 -33.46 -5.12 -1.57
N ASP A 504 -34.25 -5.97 -2.19
CA ASP A 504 -34.11 -6.40 -3.58
C ASP A 504 -32.68 -6.85 -3.92
N LEU A 505 -32.11 -7.71 -3.05
CA LEU A 505 -30.79 -8.30 -3.26
C LEU A 505 -30.85 -9.29 -4.43
N ARG A 506 -29.97 -9.11 -5.41
CA ARG A 506 -29.88 -9.94 -6.63
C ARG A 506 -28.43 -10.30 -6.91
N ASN A 507 -28.17 -11.52 -7.33
CA ASN A 507 -26.87 -11.92 -7.87
C ASN A 507 -26.87 -11.65 -9.38
N GLU A 508 -26.13 -10.63 -9.82
CA GLU A 508 -26.06 -10.18 -11.22
C GLU A 508 -25.40 -11.18 -12.16
N ARG A 509 -24.58 -12.10 -11.63
CA ARG A 509 -23.96 -13.15 -12.45
C ARG A 509 -24.94 -14.26 -12.79
N THR A 510 -25.72 -14.70 -11.79
CA THR A 510 -26.62 -15.86 -11.92
C THR A 510 -28.06 -15.47 -12.21
N GLY A 511 -28.42 -14.19 -12.07
CA GLY A 511 -29.79 -13.69 -12.16
C GLY A 511 -30.67 -14.04 -10.95
N LYS A 512 -30.12 -14.71 -9.94
CA LYS A 512 -30.86 -15.17 -8.76
C LYS A 512 -31.33 -13.98 -7.92
N VAL A 513 -32.64 -13.91 -7.68
CA VAL A 513 -33.26 -12.92 -6.78
C VAL A 513 -33.29 -13.51 -5.37
N LEU A 514 -32.61 -12.87 -4.43
CA LEU A 514 -32.56 -13.25 -3.02
C LEU A 514 -33.60 -12.50 -2.18
N GLY A 515 -34.03 -11.32 -2.63
CA GLY A 515 -35.13 -10.55 -2.04
C GLY A 515 -34.70 -9.63 -0.90
N ASP A 516 -35.65 -9.36 0.01
CA ASP A 516 -35.46 -8.45 1.15
C ASP A 516 -35.04 -9.24 2.39
N GLY A 517 -34.16 -8.66 3.20
CA GLY A 517 -33.76 -9.29 4.45
C GLY A 517 -32.37 -8.90 4.91
N ARG A 518 -31.90 -9.60 5.95
CA ARG A 518 -30.58 -9.36 6.55
C ARG A 518 -29.60 -10.51 6.32
N ALA A 519 -30.10 -11.74 6.21
CA ALA A 519 -29.30 -12.93 6.07
C ALA A 519 -29.71 -13.69 4.80
N PHE A 520 -28.72 -14.08 4.01
CA PHE A 520 -28.93 -14.73 2.72
C PHE A 520 -27.96 -15.89 2.53
N GLU A 521 -28.36 -16.84 1.71
CA GLU A 521 -27.52 -17.97 1.32
C GLU A 521 -27.44 -18.10 -0.19
N ASP A 522 -26.24 -18.37 -0.66
CA ASP A 522 -25.95 -18.57 -2.07
C ASP A 522 -24.84 -19.59 -2.28
N GLU A 523 -24.57 -19.92 -3.54
CA GLU A 523 -23.38 -20.66 -3.93
C GLU A 523 -22.28 -19.69 -4.33
N PHE A 524 -21.03 -19.98 -3.97
CA PHE A 524 -19.86 -19.19 -4.33
C PHE A 524 -18.77 -20.08 -4.93
N THR A 525 -18.35 -19.76 -6.15
CA THR A 525 -17.19 -20.37 -6.81
C THR A 525 -15.95 -19.55 -6.47
N PRO A 526 -14.98 -20.05 -5.68
CA PRO A 526 -13.98 -19.16 -5.07
C PRO A 526 -12.96 -18.55 -6.05
N TRP A 527 -12.82 -19.11 -7.25
CA TRP A 527 -11.99 -18.53 -8.31
C TRP A 527 -12.75 -17.55 -9.23
N GLU A 528 -13.97 -17.20 -8.87
CA GLU A 528 -14.76 -16.17 -9.52
C GLU A 528 -15.17 -15.13 -8.47
N ALA A 529 -16.04 -14.18 -8.86
CA ALA A 529 -16.71 -13.30 -7.90
C ALA A 529 -18.18 -13.68 -7.77
N ASN A 530 -18.83 -13.42 -6.64
CA ASN A 530 -20.26 -13.15 -6.67
C ASN A 530 -20.48 -11.63 -6.72
N VAL A 531 -21.37 -11.17 -7.60
CA VAL A 531 -21.68 -9.74 -7.76
C VAL A 531 -23.13 -9.55 -7.41
N TYR A 532 -23.38 -8.91 -6.28
CA TYR A 532 -24.73 -8.63 -5.80
C TYR A 532 -25.08 -7.17 -5.97
N THR A 533 -26.31 -6.85 -6.34
CA THR A 533 -26.82 -5.48 -6.22
C THR A 533 -28.01 -5.44 -5.26
N TYR A 534 -28.14 -4.36 -4.49
CA TYR A 534 -29.22 -4.16 -3.53
C TYR A 534 -29.50 -2.67 -3.27
N VAL A 535 -30.64 -2.39 -2.65
CA VAL A 535 -30.96 -1.09 -2.06
C VAL A 535 -30.59 -1.12 -0.57
N PRO A 536 -29.68 -0.24 -0.10
CA PRO A 536 -29.09 -0.29 1.25
C PRO A 536 -30.03 0.09 2.39
#